data_AF-A0A1H2AC96-F1
#
_entry.id   AF-A0A1H2AC96-F1
#
_cell.length_a   1.000
_cell.length_b   1.000
_cell.length_c   1.000
_cell.angle_alpha   90.00
_cell.angle_beta   90.00
_cell.angle_gamma   90.00
#
_symmetry.space_group_name_H-M   'P 1'
#
loop_
_entity.id
_entity.type
_entity.pdbx_description
1 polymer ?
#
loop_
_entity_poly.entity_id
_entity_poly.type
_entity_poly.pdbx_seq_one_letter_code
_entity_poly.pdbx_strand_id
1 'polypeptide(L)'
;MPHRAQTATCPFTGRTAAPSASPAPAGDHRGADPARREVRRRTVLGAAVAALVASGLQAGPLGAVRAAAAGRRALRGTHGQSLRGLDVAAKLGRDREARFGLMFKKLPAYAPSDALLKTLARRMDDGKAPLSDVRFSDPDSDTSMPAGYIYFGQFADHDITLDKTPLTLQQQDPRGATNYDSPRFDLGSVYGGGPTANPELYDPARPGYLLVSEHDGIVDLPRDAVGAAFLGDPRNDENLIVAQLHTVFLRLHNTLRDSGLTFEQARQQARFHFQWLIVHDFLPRLVGQGVVDAILARRADGTLTARTSFYKPRNAAKPYMPVEFSGAAYRYGHSMIRAEYEMQDQHTVPLFAQDGYEDLRGSRPIPHDLWVDWNYFFDIPGLSSPDDRNMGRRIDTQISLPLSTLPPTVVAPTAGAILALAERNLLRGKRLGLPCGQDVAAAMGLKPLTNAQLGGLPEAGWSKKAPLWYYVLKEAELGGGQRLGPVGGRIVAEVFLGLLAMDPTSYFTLRPRFDPGAGFTVGDLILKAGAFDPRGLPQPQLPEEPDVPEEPDVPEEELEPVPLDPDEEIDPEAVIPLPGDV
;
A
#
# COMPACT_ATOMS: atom_id res chain seq x y z
N MET A 1 -60.88 4.77 -28.17
CA MET A 1 -60.58 3.34 -27.93
C MET A 1 -59.07 3.18 -27.77
N PRO A 2 -58.61 2.30 -26.86
CA PRO A 2 -57.69 2.73 -25.80
C PRO A 2 -56.27 2.15 -25.86
N HIS A 3 -55.44 2.77 -25.03
CA HIS A 3 -54.08 2.46 -24.63
C HIS A 3 -53.77 0.97 -24.38
N ARG A 4 -52.61 0.52 -24.89
CA ARG A 4 -51.84 -0.59 -24.33
C ARG A 4 -50.58 -0.03 -23.67
N ALA A 5 -50.55 -0.04 -22.34
CA ALA A 5 -49.36 0.21 -21.55
C ALA A 5 -48.45 -1.02 -21.60
N GLN A 6 -47.19 -0.84 -22.01
CA GLN A 6 -46.14 -1.84 -21.82
C GLN A 6 -45.44 -1.55 -20.50
N THR A 7 -45.49 -2.52 -19.60
CA THR A 7 -44.77 -2.55 -18.33
C THR A 7 -43.30 -2.90 -18.58
N ALA A 8 -42.39 -1.95 -18.37
CA ALA A 8 -40.95 -2.20 -18.39
C ALA A 8 -40.53 -2.92 -17.09
N THR A 9 -39.91 -4.08 -17.24
CA THR A 9 -39.40 -4.94 -16.16
C THR A 9 -37.94 -4.59 -15.88
N CYS A 10 -37.59 -4.34 -14.61
CA CYS A 10 -36.21 -4.05 -14.18
C CYS A 10 -35.45 -5.37 -13.91
N PRO A 11 -34.26 -5.60 -14.48
CA PRO A 11 -33.61 -6.92 -14.47
C PRO A 11 -32.84 -7.27 -13.18
N PHE A 12 -32.96 -6.50 -12.09
CA PHE A 12 -32.11 -6.70 -10.90
C PHE A 12 -32.80 -7.08 -9.59
N THR A 13 -34.13 -7.18 -9.51
CA THR A 13 -34.79 -7.64 -8.27
C THR A 13 -36.11 -8.36 -8.58
N GLY A 14 -36.11 -9.69 -8.59
CA GLY A 14 -37.29 -10.52 -8.89
C GLY A 14 -38.36 -10.52 -7.78
N ARG A 15 -38.95 -9.37 -7.46
CA ARG A 15 -40.10 -9.28 -6.53
C ARG A 15 -41.12 -8.23 -6.98
N THR A 16 -42.34 -8.71 -7.25
CA THR A 16 -43.55 -7.91 -7.47
C THR A 16 -44.14 -7.47 -6.13
N ALA A 17 -44.30 -6.16 -5.91
CA ALA A 17 -45.00 -5.61 -4.75
C ALA A 17 -46.32 -4.95 -5.18
N ALA A 18 -47.42 -5.36 -4.54
CA ALA A 18 -48.76 -4.78 -4.67
C ALA A 18 -48.92 -3.53 -3.78
N PRO A 19 -49.87 -2.62 -4.06
CA PRO A 19 -49.92 -1.29 -3.46
C PRO A 19 -50.92 -1.18 -2.31
N SER A 20 -50.57 -0.43 -1.25
CA SER A 20 -51.51 0.24 -0.34
C SER A 20 -50.74 1.27 0.50
N ALA A 21 -50.94 2.58 0.29
CA ALA A 21 -51.95 3.45 0.90
C ALA A 21 -51.40 4.22 2.13
N SER A 22 -51.59 5.53 2.11
CA SER A 22 -51.46 6.48 3.25
C SER A 22 -52.74 7.34 3.25
N PRO A 23 -53.00 8.30 4.18
CA PRO A 23 -52.24 8.72 5.39
C PRO A 23 -53.12 9.06 6.65
N ALA A 24 -52.44 9.56 7.70
CA ALA A 24 -52.84 10.63 8.66
C ALA A 24 -53.36 10.24 10.08
N PRO A 25 -53.43 11.18 11.06
CA PRO A 25 -52.31 11.90 11.70
C PRO A 25 -52.43 12.11 13.25
N ALA A 26 -51.39 12.73 13.83
CA ALA A 26 -51.34 13.65 14.99
C ALA A 26 -51.73 13.21 16.43
N GLY A 27 -50.84 13.52 17.39
CA GLY A 27 -51.10 13.54 18.83
C GLY A 27 -49.92 14.13 19.61
N ASP A 28 -50.12 15.35 20.11
CA ASP A 28 -49.21 16.20 20.89
C ASP A 28 -49.31 15.87 22.41
N HIS A 29 -48.18 15.99 23.15
CA HIS A 29 -48.06 16.67 24.45
C HIS A 29 -46.98 16.12 25.40
N ARG A 30 -46.01 17.02 25.68
CA ARG A 30 -45.50 17.50 26.99
C ARG A 30 -45.19 16.52 28.13
N GLY A 31 -44.03 16.77 28.78
CA GLY A 31 -43.90 16.65 30.24
C GLY A 31 -42.53 16.21 30.73
N ALA A 32 -41.88 17.07 31.53
CA ALA A 32 -40.54 16.94 32.09
C ALA A 32 -40.43 15.95 33.27
N ASP A 33 -39.30 15.24 33.34
CA ASP A 33 -38.27 15.12 34.41
C ASP A 33 -38.67 15.23 35.92
N PRO A 34 -37.80 14.84 36.88
CA PRO A 34 -37.17 13.55 37.19
C PRO A 34 -37.49 13.09 38.64
N ALA A 35 -37.05 11.88 39.06
CA ALA A 35 -36.30 11.64 40.32
C ALA A 35 -36.36 10.20 40.88
N ARG A 36 -35.22 9.82 41.48
CA ARG A 36 -35.03 8.94 42.66
C ARG A 36 -35.10 7.40 42.50
N ARG A 37 -33.89 6.84 42.32
CA ARG A 37 -33.14 6.02 43.30
C ARG A 37 -33.98 5.11 44.24
N GLU A 38 -33.84 3.80 44.06
CA GLU A 38 -33.75 2.87 45.20
C GLU A 38 -33.02 1.57 44.85
N VAL A 39 -32.14 1.16 45.75
CA VAL A 39 -31.39 -0.10 45.76
C VAL A 39 -32.16 -1.07 46.66
N ARG A 40 -32.45 -2.29 46.19
CA ARG A 40 -32.72 -3.44 47.08
C ARG A 40 -32.05 -4.71 46.57
N ARG A 41 -31.47 -5.41 47.54
CA ARG A 41 -30.69 -6.65 47.48
C ARG A 41 -31.58 -7.85 47.86
N ARG A 42 -31.13 -9.05 47.43
CA ARG A 42 -31.47 -10.43 47.86
C ARG A 42 -32.75 -11.00 47.21
N THR A 43 -32.81 -12.26 46.77
CA THR A 43 -32.35 -13.48 47.46
C THR A 43 -32.18 -14.67 46.48
N VAL A 44 -31.33 -15.62 46.90
CA VAL A 44 -31.00 -16.94 46.32
C VAL A 44 -32.07 -17.99 46.62
N LEU A 45 -32.28 -18.94 45.70
CA LEU A 45 -32.68 -20.36 45.87
C LEU A 45 -32.45 -21.02 44.48
N GLY A 46 -31.97 -22.24 44.25
CA GLY A 46 -31.57 -23.40 45.05
C GLY A 46 -31.57 -24.64 44.11
N ALA A 47 -30.42 -25.32 44.06
CA ALA A 47 -30.14 -26.74 43.76
C ALA A 47 -30.94 -27.56 42.71
N ALA A 48 -30.20 -28.30 41.86
CA ALA A 48 -30.19 -29.78 41.89
C ALA A 48 -28.99 -30.36 41.11
N VAL A 49 -28.34 -31.33 41.74
CA VAL A 49 -27.19 -32.13 41.30
C VAL A 49 -27.69 -33.45 40.74
N ALA A 50 -27.09 -33.96 39.67
CA ALA A 50 -27.11 -35.38 39.34
C ALA A 50 -25.70 -35.82 38.93
N ALA A 51 -25.08 -36.64 39.77
CA ALA A 51 -23.85 -37.34 39.51
C ALA A 51 -24.15 -38.71 38.88
N LEU A 52 -23.33 -39.15 37.94
CA LEU A 52 -23.20 -40.54 37.54
C LEU A 52 -21.71 -40.83 37.35
N VAL A 53 -21.19 -41.69 38.22
CA VAL A 53 -19.85 -42.29 38.14
C VAL A 53 -20.01 -43.64 37.45
N ALA A 54 -19.19 -43.89 36.42
CA ALA A 54 -18.90 -45.24 35.93
C ALA A 54 -17.43 -45.30 35.51
N SER A 55 -16.65 -45.90 36.42
CA SER A 55 -15.54 -46.85 36.25
C SER A 55 -14.66 -46.84 34.98
N GLY A 56 -13.35 -46.83 35.24
CA GLY A 56 -12.27 -46.73 34.27
C GLY A 56 -12.14 -47.85 33.23
N LEU A 57 -11.47 -47.46 32.14
CA LEU A 57 -10.59 -48.29 31.33
C LEU A 57 -9.38 -47.42 30.94
N GLN A 58 -8.18 -47.85 31.35
CA GLN A 58 -6.92 -47.31 30.86
C GLN A 58 -6.71 -47.79 29.42
N ALA A 59 -6.47 -46.86 28.50
CA ALA A 59 -5.83 -47.09 27.22
C ALA A 59 -4.84 -45.93 26.96
N GLY A 60 -3.61 -46.28 26.54
CA GLY A 60 -2.41 -45.44 26.56
C GLY A 60 -2.38 -44.22 25.63
N PRO A 61 -1.22 -43.54 25.54
CA PRO A 61 -1.11 -42.26 24.86
C PRO A 61 -1.09 -42.48 23.35
N LEU A 62 -2.23 -42.25 22.70
CA LEU A 62 -2.26 -42.01 21.27
C LEU A 62 -2.30 -40.50 21.08
N GLY A 63 -1.23 -39.98 20.48
CA GLY A 63 -1.06 -38.58 20.14
C GLY A 63 -2.30 -38.08 19.40
N ALA A 64 -3.03 -37.17 20.04
CA ALA A 64 -4.00 -36.35 19.35
C ALA A 64 -3.20 -35.37 18.48
N VAL A 65 -2.91 -35.78 17.24
CA VAL A 65 -2.65 -34.83 16.16
C VAL A 65 -3.92 -34.00 16.08
N ARG A 66 -3.90 -32.80 16.68
CA ARG A 66 -4.88 -31.78 16.39
C ARG A 66 -4.83 -31.57 14.89
N ALA A 67 -5.87 -32.00 14.18
CA ALA A 67 -6.08 -31.58 12.81
C ALA A 67 -6.02 -30.05 12.81
N ALA A 68 -4.95 -29.49 12.24
CA ALA A 68 -4.84 -28.07 12.01
C ALA A 68 -6.09 -27.69 11.22
N ALA A 69 -6.89 -26.76 11.76
CA ALA A 69 -7.96 -26.16 10.98
C ALA A 69 -7.32 -25.68 9.67
N ALA A 70 -7.86 -26.10 8.53
CA ALA A 70 -7.34 -25.72 7.23
C ALA A 70 -7.17 -24.19 7.21
N GLY A 71 -5.91 -23.73 7.16
CA GLY A 71 -5.58 -22.31 7.18
C GLY A 71 -6.35 -21.62 6.06
N ARG A 72 -7.00 -20.50 6.37
CA ARG A 72 -7.71 -19.74 5.35
C ARG A 72 -6.66 -18.99 4.53
N ARG A 73 -6.56 -19.35 3.25
CA ARG A 73 -5.76 -18.59 2.26
C ARG A 73 -6.13 -17.12 2.30
N ALA A 74 -5.16 -16.24 2.08
CA ALA A 74 -5.47 -14.85 1.78
C ALA A 74 -6.22 -14.80 0.43
N LEU A 75 -7.30 -14.04 0.36
CA LEU A 75 -7.98 -13.76 -0.91
C LEU A 75 -7.07 -12.90 -1.78
N ARG A 76 -6.95 -13.13 -3.09
CA ARG A 76 -6.14 -12.23 -3.95
C ARG A 76 -6.60 -10.77 -3.80
N GLY A 77 -5.66 -9.87 -3.57
CA GLY A 77 -5.87 -8.42 -3.44
C GLY A 77 -4.89 -7.66 -4.32
N THR A 78 -5.30 -6.50 -4.81
CA THR A 78 -4.45 -5.65 -5.67
C THR A 78 -4.46 -4.20 -5.21
N HIS A 79 -3.33 -3.53 -5.35
CA HIS A 79 -3.17 -2.12 -5.08
C HIS A 79 -4.07 -1.33 -6.02
N GLY A 80 -4.83 -0.39 -5.44
CA GLY A 80 -5.84 0.34 -6.19
C GLY A 80 -7.21 -0.35 -6.29
N GLN A 81 -7.50 -1.44 -5.58
CA GLN A 81 -8.89 -1.86 -5.34
C GLN A 81 -9.67 -0.82 -4.53
N SER A 82 -11.00 -0.87 -4.62
CA SER A 82 -11.85 0.02 -3.83
C SER A 82 -11.93 -0.47 -2.40
N LEU A 83 -11.50 0.36 -1.45
CA LEU A 83 -11.54 0.03 -0.02
C LEU A 83 -12.95 0.26 0.54
N ARG A 84 -13.41 -0.65 1.41
CA ARG A 84 -14.72 -0.56 2.11
C ARG A 84 -14.86 0.81 2.80
N GLY A 85 -15.86 1.59 2.41
CA GLY A 85 -16.14 2.90 3.00
C GLY A 85 -15.37 4.09 2.41
N LEU A 86 -14.53 3.89 1.39
CA LEU A 86 -13.77 4.99 0.77
C LEU A 86 -14.69 6.07 0.17
N ASP A 87 -15.89 5.70 -0.28
CA ASP A 87 -16.90 6.59 -0.87
C ASP A 87 -17.80 7.29 0.18
N VAL A 88 -17.45 7.22 1.47
CA VAL A 88 -18.28 7.76 2.57
C VAL A 88 -18.62 9.23 2.39
N ALA A 89 -17.67 10.05 1.93
CA ALA A 89 -17.90 11.48 1.71
C ALA A 89 -18.96 11.74 0.63
N ALA A 90 -18.94 10.92 -0.43
CA ALA A 90 -19.88 11.01 -1.55
C ALA A 90 -21.26 10.39 -1.23
N LYS A 91 -21.32 9.38 -0.35
CA LYS A 91 -22.56 8.63 -0.06
C LYS A 91 -23.25 9.02 1.23
N LEU A 92 -22.50 9.28 2.31
CA LEU A 92 -23.03 9.58 3.64
C LEU A 92 -22.90 11.06 4.01
N GLY A 93 -22.20 11.85 3.18
CA GLY A 93 -22.02 13.28 3.35
C GLY A 93 -20.60 13.66 3.76
N ARG A 94 -20.19 14.85 3.33
CA ARG A 94 -18.82 15.39 3.46
C ARG A 94 -18.32 15.55 4.90
N ASP A 95 -19.25 15.73 5.83
CA ASP A 95 -18.97 15.96 7.24
C ASP A 95 -18.90 14.65 8.06
N ARG A 96 -19.12 13.49 7.42
CA ARG A 96 -19.07 12.20 8.08
C ARG A 96 -17.62 11.74 8.27
N GLU A 97 -17.32 11.25 9.48
CA GLU A 97 -16.11 10.50 9.79
C GLU A 97 -16.50 9.04 10.09
N ALA A 98 -15.89 8.12 9.37
CA ALA A 98 -16.09 6.68 9.43
C ALA A 98 -14.71 6.01 9.30
N ARG A 99 -14.60 4.84 8.66
CA ARG A 99 -13.28 4.31 8.26
C ARG A 99 -12.50 5.33 7.43
N PHE A 100 -13.20 6.03 6.54
CA PHE A 100 -12.69 7.17 5.79
C PHE A 100 -13.42 8.46 6.19
N GLY A 101 -12.93 9.59 5.71
CA GLY A 101 -13.54 10.91 5.91
C GLY A 101 -12.77 11.99 5.15
N LEU A 102 -13.29 13.22 5.13
CA LEU A 102 -12.58 14.35 4.52
C LEU A 102 -11.75 15.12 5.54
N MET A 103 -10.52 15.42 5.16
CA MET A 103 -9.65 16.36 5.85
C MET A 103 -10.18 17.79 5.70
N PHE A 104 -10.65 18.16 4.50
CA PHE A 104 -11.17 19.49 4.17
C PHE A 104 -12.70 19.47 3.97
N LYS A 105 -13.43 19.12 5.03
CA LYS A 105 -14.89 18.89 5.04
C LYS A 105 -15.74 20.01 4.42
N LYS A 106 -15.28 21.27 4.54
CA LYS A 106 -15.99 22.46 4.07
C LYS A 106 -15.76 22.79 2.58
N LEU A 107 -14.72 22.24 1.97
CA LEU A 107 -14.47 22.50 0.54
C LEU A 107 -15.50 21.74 -0.31
N PRO A 108 -15.92 22.26 -1.47
CA PRO A 108 -16.82 21.55 -2.36
C PRO A 108 -16.10 20.38 -3.06
N ALA A 109 -16.88 19.40 -3.54
CA ALA A 109 -16.35 18.38 -4.45
C ALA A 109 -16.04 19.02 -5.82
N TYR A 110 -14.93 18.63 -6.43
CA TYR A 110 -14.59 19.00 -7.79
C TYR A 110 -15.01 17.89 -8.77
N ALA A 111 -15.85 18.25 -9.73
CA ALA A 111 -16.48 17.30 -10.65
C ALA A 111 -16.36 17.75 -12.12
N PRO A 112 -15.14 17.80 -12.70
CA PRO A 112 -14.97 18.07 -14.12
C PRO A 112 -15.61 16.96 -14.97
N SER A 113 -15.81 17.20 -16.27
CA SER A 113 -16.37 16.20 -17.17
C SER A 113 -15.41 15.00 -17.33
N ASP A 114 -15.97 13.81 -17.56
CA ASP A 114 -15.14 12.61 -17.77
C ASP A 114 -14.25 12.76 -19.01
N ALA A 115 -14.71 13.46 -20.05
CA ALA A 115 -13.94 13.74 -21.25
C ALA A 115 -12.66 14.56 -20.96
N LEU A 116 -12.75 15.56 -20.07
CA LEU A 116 -11.58 16.34 -19.64
C LEU A 116 -10.60 15.48 -18.85
N LEU A 117 -11.10 14.65 -17.94
CA LEU A 117 -10.28 13.75 -17.14
C LEU A 117 -9.56 12.70 -18.00
N LYS A 118 -10.25 12.12 -18.98
CA LYS A 118 -9.65 11.18 -19.95
C LYS A 118 -8.59 11.83 -20.83
N THR A 119 -8.85 13.05 -21.28
CA THR A 119 -7.87 13.82 -22.07
C THR A 119 -6.64 14.17 -21.24
N LEU A 120 -6.82 14.52 -19.97
CA LEU A 120 -5.71 14.75 -19.05
C LEU A 120 -4.92 13.46 -18.81
N ALA A 121 -5.60 12.34 -18.55
CA ALA A 121 -4.98 11.05 -18.31
C ALA A 121 -4.05 10.63 -19.44
N ARG A 122 -4.45 10.80 -20.71
CA ARG A 122 -3.61 10.48 -21.87
C ARG A 122 -2.35 11.33 -21.97
N ARG A 123 -2.36 12.55 -21.45
CA ARG A 123 -1.18 13.45 -21.42
C ARG A 123 -0.22 13.13 -20.27
N MET A 124 -0.63 12.27 -19.35
CA MET A 124 0.18 11.84 -18.22
C MET A 124 0.99 10.58 -18.54
N ASP A 125 0.84 10.00 -19.73
CA ASP A 125 1.65 8.87 -20.18
C ASP A 125 3.02 9.36 -20.64
N ASP A 126 4.10 8.77 -20.14
CA ASP A 126 5.46 9.14 -20.54
C ASP A 126 5.90 8.56 -21.89
N GLY A 127 5.19 7.53 -22.38
CA GLY A 127 5.49 6.83 -23.63
C GLY A 127 6.83 6.10 -23.65
N LYS A 128 7.48 5.88 -22.50
CA LYS A 128 8.82 5.27 -22.42
C LYS A 128 8.72 3.76 -22.21
N ALA A 129 9.20 3.00 -23.19
CA ALA A 129 9.38 1.56 -23.08
C ALA A 129 10.34 1.19 -21.92
N PRO A 130 10.15 0.03 -21.26
CA PRO A 130 11.17 -0.58 -20.41
C PRO A 130 12.55 -0.59 -21.07
N LEU A 131 13.57 -0.26 -20.29
CA LEU A 131 14.96 -0.33 -20.73
C LEU A 131 15.50 -1.76 -20.59
N SER A 132 16.54 -2.09 -21.37
CA SER A 132 17.28 -3.35 -21.23
C SER A 132 18.21 -3.36 -20.01
N ASP A 133 18.55 -2.18 -19.48
CA ASP A 133 19.39 -1.98 -18.30
C ASP A 133 19.11 -0.59 -17.71
N VAL A 134 19.01 -0.51 -16.38
CA VAL A 134 18.71 0.73 -15.66
C VAL A 134 19.81 1.77 -15.82
N ARG A 135 21.06 1.40 -16.10
CA ARG A 135 22.16 2.35 -16.36
C ARG A 135 21.90 3.26 -17.56
N PHE A 136 21.04 2.84 -18.48
CA PHE A 136 20.62 3.66 -19.63
C PHE A 136 19.50 4.65 -19.30
N SER A 137 19.00 4.64 -18.06
CA SER A 137 18.01 5.59 -17.57
C SER A 137 18.56 7.00 -17.61
N ASP A 138 17.78 7.93 -18.13
CA ASP A 138 18.05 9.36 -18.00
C ASP A 138 18.13 9.76 -16.50
N PRO A 139 19.30 10.16 -15.98
CA PRO A 139 19.45 10.53 -14.58
C PRO A 139 18.61 11.77 -14.21
N ASP A 140 18.31 12.63 -15.21
CA ASP A 140 17.43 13.78 -15.02
C ASP A 140 15.94 13.39 -14.93
N SER A 141 15.58 12.12 -15.13
CA SER A 141 14.23 11.61 -14.89
C SER A 141 14.05 11.03 -13.47
N ASP A 142 15.12 10.98 -12.68
CA ASP A 142 15.15 10.25 -11.40
C ASP A 142 15.28 11.17 -10.18
N THR A 143 14.92 10.62 -9.03
CA THR A 143 15.10 11.23 -7.71
C THR A 143 16.36 10.71 -7.03
N SER A 144 16.82 11.39 -5.98
CA SER A 144 17.87 10.86 -5.11
C SER A 144 17.38 9.80 -4.12
N MET A 145 16.10 9.41 -4.17
CA MET A 145 15.53 8.39 -3.31
C MET A 145 15.65 7.01 -3.97
N PRO A 146 16.30 6.02 -3.32
CA PRO A 146 16.29 4.64 -3.81
C PRO A 146 14.86 4.11 -4.00
N ALA A 147 14.63 3.33 -5.05
CA ALA A 147 13.30 2.90 -5.45
C ALA A 147 12.65 1.94 -4.44
N GLY A 148 13.44 1.29 -3.56
CA GLY A 148 12.92 0.50 -2.45
C GLY A 148 11.97 1.29 -1.53
N TYR A 149 12.15 2.61 -1.41
CA TYR A 149 11.24 3.46 -0.62
C TYR A 149 9.85 3.61 -1.25
N ILE A 150 9.70 3.38 -2.55
CA ILE A 150 8.38 3.34 -3.22
C ILE A 150 7.59 2.16 -2.65
N TYR A 151 8.23 0.98 -2.60
CA TYR A 151 7.63 -0.26 -2.11
C TYR A 151 7.50 -0.29 -0.58
N PHE A 152 8.40 0.37 0.16
CA PHE A 152 8.21 0.63 1.59
C PHE A 152 7.00 1.53 1.86
N GLY A 153 6.83 2.59 1.06
CA GLY A 153 5.64 3.44 1.12
C GLY A 153 4.36 2.67 0.79
N GLN A 154 4.40 1.80 -0.22
CA GLN A 154 3.29 0.91 -0.57
C GLN A 154 2.94 -0.04 0.58
N PHE A 155 3.93 -0.71 1.17
CA PHE A 155 3.75 -1.57 2.34
C PHE A 155 3.12 -0.81 3.52
N ALA A 156 3.55 0.44 3.74
CA ALA A 156 3.00 1.33 4.75
C ALA A 156 1.53 1.73 4.46
N ASP A 157 1.16 1.98 3.20
CA ASP A 157 -0.24 2.18 2.80
C ASP A 157 -1.09 0.95 3.10
N HIS A 158 -0.58 -0.24 2.76
CA HIS A 158 -1.29 -1.49 3.02
C HIS A 158 -1.59 -1.65 4.50
N ASP A 159 -0.63 -1.37 5.38
CA ASP A 159 -0.81 -1.47 6.83
C ASP A 159 -1.87 -0.49 7.36
N ILE A 160 -1.76 0.81 7.05
CA ILE A 160 -2.70 1.82 7.57
C ILE A 160 -4.08 1.76 6.93
N THR A 161 -4.22 1.12 5.77
CA THR A 161 -5.50 0.93 5.11
C THR A 161 -6.07 -0.48 5.28
N LEU A 162 -5.40 -1.38 6.00
CA LEU A 162 -5.93 -2.73 6.26
C LEU A 162 -7.24 -2.66 7.06
N ASP A 163 -8.20 -3.53 6.71
CA ASP A 163 -9.47 -3.65 7.42
C ASP A 163 -9.60 -5.05 8.03
N LYS A 164 -9.15 -5.18 9.28
CA LYS A 164 -9.21 -6.45 10.03
C LYS A 164 -10.63 -6.81 10.49
N THR A 165 -11.66 -6.03 10.13
CA THR A 165 -13.06 -6.30 10.51
C THR A 165 -13.51 -7.64 9.90
N PRO A 166 -14.10 -8.57 10.68
CA PRO A 166 -14.63 -9.83 10.15
C PRO A 166 -15.61 -9.62 8.99
N LEU A 167 -15.53 -10.47 7.96
CA LEU A 167 -16.34 -10.35 6.73
C LEU A 167 -17.84 -10.25 7.00
N THR A 168 -18.37 -10.99 7.97
CA THR A 168 -19.79 -10.93 8.38
C THR A 168 -20.19 -9.53 8.85
N LEU A 169 -19.32 -8.85 9.60
CA LEU A 169 -19.53 -7.47 10.03
C LEU A 169 -19.32 -6.49 8.87
N GLN A 170 -18.42 -6.79 7.93
CA GLN A 170 -18.27 -5.99 6.71
C GLN A 170 -19.53 -6.03 5.84
N GLN A 171 -20.19 -7.20 5.73
CA GLN A 171 -21.45 -7.35 4.99
C GLN A 171 -22.60 -6.59 5.66
N GLN A 172 -22.62 -6.53 6.99
CA GLN A 172 -23.60 -5.76 7.76
C GLN A 172 -23.34 -4.25 7.70
N ASP A 173 -22.08 -3.83 7.61
CA ASP A 173 -21.65 -2.44 7.48
C ASP A 173 -20.74 -2.25 6.24
N PRO A 174 -21.33 -2.28 5.03
CA PRO A 174 -20.58 -2.26 3.77
C PRO A 174 -19.88 -0.92 3.51
N ARG A 175 -20.18 0.12 4.29
CA ARG A 175 -19.52 1.43 4.20
C ARG A 175 -18.54 1.68 5.35
N GLY A 176 -18.35 0.72 6.26
CA GLY A 176 -17.52 0.90 7.44
C GLY A 176 -17.92 2.16 8.22
N ALA A 177 -19.22 2.46 8.29
CA ALA A 177 -19.77 3.65 8.95
C ALA A 177 -19.70 3.57 10.48
N THR A 178 -19.61 2.36 11.01
CA THR A 178 -19.70 2.01 12.43
C THR A 178 -18.63 1.01 12.86
N ASN A 179 -18.50 -0.11 12.14
CA ASN A 179 -17.60 -1.21 12.45
C ASN A 179 -16.42 -1.20 11.48
N TYR A 180 -15.30 -0.64 11.93
CA TYR A 180 -14.08 -0.56 11.16
C TYR A 180 -12.87 -0.55 12.08
N ASP A 181 -11.79 -1.11 11.57
CA ASP A 181 -10.48 -0.99 12.20
C ASP A 181 -9.90 0.41 11.95
N SER A 182 -9.25 0.97 12.97
CA SER A 182 -8.66 2.30 12.84
C SER A 182 -7.31 2.20 12.13
N PRO A 183 -6.97 3.16 11.27
CA PRO A 183 -5.67 3.18 10.59
C PRO A 183 -4.53 3.29 11.61
N ARG A 184 -3.60 2.35 11.60
CA ARG A 184 -2.43 2.31 12.49
C ARG A 184 -1.23 1.70 11.76
N PHE A 185 -0.04 2.11 12.15
CA PHE A 185 1.22 1.46 11.76
C PHE A 185 1.53 0.34 12.76
N ASP A 186 0.73 -0.73 12.72
CA ASP A 186 0.78 -1.82 13.71
C ASP A 186 1.30 -3.15 13.16
N LEU A 187 1.76 -3.16 11.91
CA LEU A 187 2.17 -4.36 11.18
C LEU A 187 1.05 -5.42 11.20
N GLY A 188 -0.20 -4.98 11.10
CA GLY A 188 -1.37 -5.84 11.06
C GLY A 188 -1.35 -6.79 9.86
N SER A 189 -0.72 -6.38 8.76
CA SER A 189 -0.52 -7.24 7.60
C SER A 189 0.43 -8.43 7.86
N VAL A 190 1.36 -8.28 8.82
CA VAL A 190 2.34 -9.29 9.22
C VAL A 190 1.79 -10.19 10.34
N TYR A 191 1.16 -9.59 11.35
CA TYR A 191 0.71 -10.32 12.54
C TYR A 191 -0.75 -10.78 12.49
N GLY A 192 -1.55 -10.32 11.53
CA GLY A 192 -2.98 -10.57 11.49
C GLY A 192 -3.66 -10.27 12.85
N GLY A 193 -4.53 -11.19 13.28
CA GLY A 193 -5.14 -11.19 14.62
C GLY A 193 -4.33 -11.92 15.70
N GLY A 194 -3.08 -12.31 15.44
CA GLY A 194 -2.23 -13.06 16.37
C GLY A 194 -2.36 -14.59 16.25
N PRO A 195 -1.53 -15.37 16.98
CA PRO A 195 -1.45 -16.84 16.84
C PRO A 195 -2.74 -17.60 17.11
N THR A 196 -3.70 -16.99 17.84
CA THR A 196 -5.01 -17.61 18.11
C THR A 196 -6.02 -17.34 17.00
N ALA A 197 -6.02 -16.13 16.42
CA ALA A 197 -7.00 -15.74 15.41
C ALA A 197 -6.57 -16.12 13.99
N ASN A 198 -5.27 -16.09 13.71
CA ASN A 198 -4.65 -16.42 12.43
C ASN A 198 -3.47 -17.38 12.62
N PRO A 199 -3.69 -18.60 13.16
CA PRO A 199 -2.62 -19.56 13.41
C PRO A 199 -1.81 -19.92 12.14
N GLU A 200 -2.41 -19.79 10.96
CA GLU A 200 -1.77 -20.04 9.67
C GLU A 200 -0.58 -19.13 9.35
N LEU A 201 -0.43 -17.99 10.03
CA LEU A 201 0.70 -17.06 9.87
C LEU A 201 1.91 -17.44 10.75
N TYR A 202 1.78 -18.45 11.59
CA TYR A 202 2.76 -18.78 12.64
C TYR A 202 3.30 -20.19 12.46
N ASP A 203 4.56 -20.37 12.87
CA ASP A 203 5.22 -21.66 12.82
C ASP A 203 4.61 -22.62 13.87
N PRO A 204 3.97 -23.73 13.45
CA PRO A 204 3.37 -24.68 14.38
C PRO A 204 4.41 -25.48 15.18
N ALA A 205 5.65 -25.59 14.69
CA ALA A 205 6.75 -26.26 15.35
C ALA A 205 7.52 -25.33 16.30
N ARG A 206 7.49 -24.01 16.05
CA ARG A 206 8.17 -22.99 16.87
C ARG A 206 7.17 -21.95 17.41
N PRO A 207 6.55 -22.19 18.59
CA PRO A 207 5.56 -21.28 19.14
C PRO A 207 6.03 -19.81 19.25
N GLY A 208 5.23 -18.92 18.67
CA GLY A 208 5.50 -17.48 18.66
C GLY A 208 6.55 -17.04 17.65
N TYR A 209 6.90 -17.88 16.67
CA TYR A 209 7.62 -17.49 15.46
C TYR A 209 6.64 -17.32 14.30
N LEU A 210 6.95 -16.41 13.39
CA LEU A 210 6.20 -16.26 12.14
C LEU A 210 6.65 -17.33 11.14
N LEU A 211 5.70 -17.85 10.38
CA LEU A 211 5.97 -18.85 9.35
C LEU A 211 6.65 -18.19 8.14
N VAL A 212 7.69 -18.84 7.64
CA VAL A 212 8.36 -18.52 6.37
C VAL A 212 8.43 -19.80 5.53
N SER A 213 8.41 -19.67 4.21
CA SER A 213 8.69 -20.79 3.31
C SER A 213 10.11 -20.66 2.77
N GLU A 214 10.74 -21.79 2.49
CA GLU A 214 12.05 -21.83 1.85
C GLU A 214 12.00 -22.78 0.66
N HIS A 215 12.52 -22.34 -0.48
CA HIS A 215 12.69 -23.16 -1.67
C HIS A 215 13.82 -22.58 -2.54
N ASP A 216 14.59 -23.44 -3.22
CA ASP A 216 15.66 -23.03 -4.13
C ASP A 216 16.67 -22.03 -3.51
N GLY A 217 16.88 -22.12 -2.19
CA GLY A 217 17.75 -21.19 -1.44
C GLY A 217 17.14 -19.82 -1.14
N ILE A 218 15.87 -19.59 -1.50
CA ILE A 218 15.11 -18.35 -1.27
C ILE A 218 14.20 -18.50 -0.05
N VAL A 219 14.18 -17.46 0.79
CA VAL A 219 13.18 -17.29 1.85
C VAL A 219 11.99 -16.50 1.30
N ASP A 220 10.85 -17.17 1.13
CA ASP A 220 9.61 -16.61 0.59
C ASP A 220 8.53 -16.47 1.70
N LEU A 221 7.45 -15.79 1.34
CA LEU A 221 6.19 -15.79 2.08
C LEU A 221 5.72 -17.21 2.37
N PRO A 222 5.01 -17.44 3.49
CA PRO A 222 4.39 -18.72 3.76
C PRO A 222 3.36 -19.03 2.66
N ARG A 223 3.60 -20.08 1.89
CA ARG A 223 2.74 -20.50 0.77
C ARG A 223 2.19 -21.90 0.95
N ASP A 224 1.07 -22.17 0.28
CA ASP A 224 0.57 -23.52 0.14
C ASP A 224 1.10 -24.24 -1.11
N ALA A 225 0.66 -25.48 -1.32
CA ALA A 225 1.12 -26.33 -2.41
C ALA A 225 0.77 -25.82 -3.82
N VAL A 226 -0.11 -24.81 -3.97
CA VAL A 226 -0.42 -24.19 -5.26
C VAL A 226 0.20 -22.78 -5.39
N GLY A 227 1.09 -22.41 -4.45
CA GLY A 227 1.83 -21.16 -4.46
C GLY A 227 1.07 -19.95 -3.91
N ALA A 228 -0.11 -20.13 -3.30
CA ALA A 228 -0.87 -19.02 -2.72
C ALA A 228 -0.31 -18.64 -1.34
N ALA A 229 -0.06 -17.35 -1.10
CA ALA A 229 0.48 -16.86 0.16
C ALA A 229 -0.57 -16.79 1.30
N PHE A 230 -0.12 -17.09 2.52
CA PHE A 230 -0.82 -16.79 3.77
C PHE A 230 -0.37 -15.44 4.29
N LEU A 231 -1.26 -14.45 4.28
CA LEU A 231 -0.94 -13.07 4.66
C LEU A 231 -2.08 -12.45 5.44
N GLY A 232 -1.74 -11.53 6.36
CA GLY A 232 -2.72 -10.66 6.99
C GLY A 232 -3.32 -9.62 6.02
N ASP A 233 -2.53 -9.18 5.02
CA ASP A 233 -3.01 -8.38 3.89
C ASP A 233 -2.53 -9.00 2.56
N PRO A 234 -3.42 -9.50 1.70
CA PRO A 234 -3.03 -10.12 0.44
C PRO A 234 -2.38 -9.16 -0.57
N ARG A 235 -2.56 -7.84 -0.41
CA ARG A 235 -1.92 -6.86 -1.29
C ARG A 235 -0.40 -6.87 -1.17
N ASN A 236 0.15 -7.49 -0.12
CA ASN A 236 1.60 -7.66 0.01
C ASN A 236 2.19 -8.78 -0.88
N ASP A 237 1.36 -9.55 -1.59
CA ASP A 237 1.82 -10.55 -2.58
C ASP A 237 1.45 -10.14 -4.02
N GLU A 238 1.23 -8.85 -4.30
CA GLU A 238 0.83 -8.42 -5.65
C GLU A 238 2.00 -8.24 -6.63
N ASN A 239 3.19 -7.94 -6.10
CA ASN A 239 4.44 -7.82 -6.84
C ASN A 239 5.58 -8.42 -6.01
N LEU A 240 6.60 -8.93 -6.68
CA LEU A 240 7.67 -9.69 -6.03
C LEU A 240 8.53 -8.84 -5.08
N ILE A 241 8.63 -7.52 -5.31
CA ILE A 241 9.43 -6.62 -4.46
C ILE A 241 8.74 -6.42 -3.11
N VAL A 242 7.42 -6.17 -3.08
CA VAL A 242 6.65 -6.05 -1.82
C VAL A 242 6.57 -7.39 -1.09
N ALA A 243 6.43 -8.50 -1.82
CA ALA A 243 6.42 -9.83 -1.22
C ALA A 243 7.72 -10.11 -0.46
N GLN A 244 8.86 -9.78 -1.06
CA GLN A 244 10.17 -9.91 -0.43
C GLN A 244 10.39 -8.89 0.69
N LEU A 245 9.89 -7.66 0.56
CA LEU A 245 9.93 -6.69 1.65
C LEU A 245 9.11 -7.17 2.86
N HIS A 246 8.01 -7.88 2.63
CA HIS A 246 7.22 -8.50 3.69
C HIS A 246 8.04 -9.59 4.42
N THR A 247 8.82 -10.42 3.70
CA THR A 247 9.68 -11.43 4.34
C THR A 247 10.75 -10.80 5.23
N VAL A 248 11.24 -9.59 4.93
CA VAL A 248 12.14 -8.83 5.83
C VAL A 248 11.51 -8.64 7.21
N PHE A 249 10.22 -8.32 7.30
CA PHE A 249 9.53 -8.16 8.60
C PHE A 249 9.25 -9.51 9.29
N LEU A 250 8.99 -10.58 8.53
CA LEU A 250 8.88 -11.94 9.09
C LEU A 250 10.21 -12.34 9.75
N ARG A 251 11.31 -12.16 9.01
CA ARG A 251 12.68 -12.45 9.47
C ARG A 251 13.09 -11.57 10.63
N LEU A 252 12.77 -10.27 10.61
CA LEU A 252 13.02 -9.36 11.73
C LEU A 252 12.38 -9.87 13.02
N HIS A 253 11.11 -10.27 12.97
CA HIS A 253 10.43 -10.82 14.14
C HIS A 253 11.13 -12.09 14.64
N ASN A 254 11.44 -13.01 13.74
CA ASN A 254 12.09 -14.28 14.09
C ASN A 254 13.50 -14.06 14.67
N THR A 255 14.29 -13.15 14.11
CA THR A 255 15.60 -12.75 14.65
C THR A 255 15.48 -12.12 16.04
N LEU A 256 14.45 -11.30 16.28
CA LEU A 256 14.15 -10.76 17.61
C LEU A 256 13.72 -11.85 18.61
N ARG A 257 13.04 -12.90 18.15
CA ARG A 257 12.70 -14.07 18.97
C ARG A 257 13.94 -14.89 19.31
N ASP A 258 14.83 -15.08 18.33
CA ASP A 258 16.10 -15.77 18.50
C ASP A 258 17.04 -15.05 19.47
N SER A 259 16.93 -13.72 19.61
CA SER A 259 17.62 -12.96 20.66
C SER A 259 17.00 -13.10 22.06
N GLY A 260 16.03 -14.02 22.25
CA GLY A 260 15.44 -14.34 23.55
C GLY A 260 14.21 -13.51 23.96
N LEU A 261 13.71 -12.62 23.09
CA LEU A 261 12.50 -11.84 23.39
C LEU A 261 11.26 -12.71 23.29
N THR A 262 10.25 -12.49 24.14
CA THR A 262 8.91 -13.12 23.99
C THR A 262 8.23 -12.68 22.69
N PHE A 263 7.17 -13.38 22.27
CA PHE A 263 6.37 -12.99 21.10
C PHE A 263 5.91 -11.53 21.15
N GLU A 264 5.31 -11.09 22.26
CA GLU A 264 4.80 -9.73 22.40
C GLU A 264 5.93 -8.68 22.41
N GLN A 265 7.07 -9.00 23.01
CA GLN A 265 8.24 -8.12 22.97
C GLN A 265 8.83 -8.00 21.56
N ALA A 266 9.01 -9.12 20.85
CA ALA A 266 9.50 -9.12 19.47
C ALA A 266 8.54 -8.39 18.53
N ARG A 267 7.23 -8.62 18.67
CA ARG A 267 6.17 -7.91 17.93
C ARG A 267 6.20 -6.41 18.19
N GLN A 268 6.26 -6.00 19.46
CA GLN A 268 6.32 -4.58 19.83
C GLN A 268 7.59 -3.93 19.28
N GLN A 269 8.74 -4.59 19.39
CA GLN A 269 10.00 -4.04 18.92
C GLN A 269 10.06 -3.95 17.38
N ALA A 270 9.55 -4.93 16.64
CA ALA A 270 9.44 -4.84 15.19
C ALA A 270 8.56 -3.65 14.76
N ARG A 271 7.41 -3.46 15.43
CA ARG A 271 6.54 -2.30 15.20
C ARG A 271 7.24 -0.97 15.48
N PHE A 272 8.03 -0.87 16.55
CA PHE A 272 8.77 0.36 16.83
C PHE A 272 9.83 0.68 15.78
N HIS A 273 10.54 -0.32 15.24
CA HIS A 273 11.46 -0.08 14.12
C HIS A 273 10.70 0.38 12.87
N PHE A 274 9.58 -0.27 12.54
CA PHE A 274 8.75 0.14 11.40
C PHE A 274 8.27 1.60 11.52
N GLN A 275 7.70 1.95 12.68
CA GLN A 275 7.23 3.31 12.97
C GLN A 275 8.38 4.33 12.96
N TRP A 276 9.57 3.96 13.46
CA TRP A 276 10.75 4.80 13.42
C TRP A 276 11.18 5.10 11.98
N LEU A 277 11.28 4.07 11.13
CA LEU A 277 11.64 4.22 9.71
C LEU A 277 10.66 5.13 8.98
N ILE A 278 9.36 5.01 9.26
CA ILE A 278 8.35 5.92 8.70
C ILE A 278 8.67 7.38 9.04
N VAL A 279 9.01 7.68 10.29
CA VAL A 279 9.19 9.05 10.79
C VAL A 279 10.55 9.64 10.45
N HIS A 280 11.60 8.84 10.53
CA HIS A 280 12.98 9.31 10.54
C HIS A 280 13.77 8.98 9.27
N ASP A 281 13.23 8.14 8.39
CA ASP A 281 13.89 7.75 7.15
C ASP A 281 12.98 8.04 5.94
N PHE A 282 11.80 7.42 5.88
CA PHE A 282 10.88 7.55 4.76
C PHE A 282 10.26 8.95 4.62
N LEU A 283 9.62 9.49 5.67
CA LEU A 283 8.98 10.82 5.59
C LEU A 283 9.98 11.94 5.23
N PRO A 284 11.17 12.05 5.86
CA PRO A 284 12.15 13.07 5.51
C PRO A 284 12.58 13.02 4.03
N ARG A 285 12.73 11.83 3.45
CA ARG A 285 13.03 11.68 2.03
C ARG A 285 11.87 12.15 1.15
N LEU A 286 10.63 11.85 1.55
CA LEU A 286 9.44 12.15 0.77
C LEU A 286 9.00 13.62 0.81
N VAL A 287 8.98 14.23 2.00
CA VAL A 287 8.43 15.59 2.23
C VAL A 287 9.48 16.60 2.67
N GLY A 288 10.69 16.16 2.96
CA GLY A 288 11.77 16.98 3.50
C GLY A 288 11.74 17.07 5.03
N GLN A 289 12.94 17.05 5.63
CA GLN A 289 13.12 17.11 7.09
C GLN A 289 12.41 18.32 7.73
N GLY A 290 12.46 19.50 7.09
CA GLY A 290 11.83 20.70 7.64
C GLY A 290 10.30 20.59 7.81
N VAL A 291 9.61 19.81 6.96
CA VAL A 291 8.17 19.57 7.11
C VAL A 291 7.91 18.62 8.29
N VAL A 292 8.74 17.58 8.43
CA VAL A 292 8.67 16.65 9.57
C VAL A 292 8.90 17.38 10.88
N ASP A 293 9.94 18.19 10.99
CA ASP A 293 10.28 18.96 12.20
C ASP A 293 9.21 19.98 12.58
N ALA A 294 8.56 20.59 11.58
CA ALA A 294 7.48 21.54 11.81
C ALA A 294 6.25 20.87 12.46
N ILE A 295 6.00 19.59 12.17
CA ILE A 295 4.82 18.86 12.66
C ILE A 295 5.17 18.02 13.90
N LEU A 296 6.29 17.29 13.89
CA LEU A 296 6.74 16.46 15.01
C LEU A 296 7.11 17.35 16.20
N ALA A 297 6.62 16.98 17.37
CA ALA A 297 6.80 17.74 18.59
C ALA A 297 7.04 16.80 19.77
N ARG A 298 7.78 17.29 20.76
CA ARG A 298 7.96 16.63 22.04
C ARG A 298 7.26 17.43 23.13
N ARG A 299 6.45 16.77 23.95
CA ARG A 299 5.81 17.36 25.13
C ARG A 299 6.79 17.44 26.30
N ALA A 300 6.44 18.22 27.32
CA ALA A 300 7.25 18.37 28.54
C ALA A 300 7.47 17.05 29.29
N ASP A 301 6.52 16.11 29.22
CA ASP A 301 6.64 14.76 29.80
C ASP A 301 7.53 13.81 28.97
N GLY A 302 8.07 14.28 27.85
CA GLY A 302 8.93 13.53 26.95
C GLY A 302 8.17 12.74 25.88
N THR A 303 6.84 12.65 25.91
CA THR A 303 6.04 11.99 24.86
C THR A 303 6.15 12.73 23.53
N LEU A 304 6.10 11.98 22.43
CA LEU A 304 6.04 12.55 21.10
C LEU A 304 4.59 12.84 20.69
N THR A 305 4.39 13.85 19.86
CA THR A 305 3.10 14.24 19.30
C THR A 305 3.27 14.91 17.95
N ALA A 306 2.15 15.11 17.25
CA ALA A 306 2.09 15.89 16.02
C ALA A 306 1.28 17.18 16.21
N ARG A 307 1.80 18.31 15.69
CA ARG A 307 1.12 19.60 15.60
C ARG A 307 0.30 19.69 14.31
N THR A 308 -0.75 18.87 14.20
CA THR A 308 -1.60 18.86 13.01
C THR A 308 -2.49 20.10 12.94
N SER A 309 -2.52 20.77 11.80
CA SER A 309 -3.35 21.95 11.55
C SER A 309 -4.63 21.61 10.80
N PHE A 310 -4.61 20.57 9.97
CA PHE A 310 -5.68 20.20 9.06
C PHE A 310 -6.25 18.81 9.37
N TYR A 311 -5.40 17.83 9.69
CA TYR A 311 -5.85 16.49 10.06
C TYR A 311 -6.31 16.47 11.52
N LYS A 312 -7.63 16.63 11.69
CA LYS A 312 -8.29 16.77 12.98
C LYS A 312 -9.51 15.84 13.06
N PRO A 313 -9.33 14.54 13.37
CA PRO A 313 -10.43 13.66 13.71
C PRO A 313 -11.22 14.18 14.91
N ARG A 314 -12.55 14.06 14.86
CA ARG A 314 -13.42 14.40 15.99
C ARG A 314 -13.21 13.49 17.19
N ASN A 315 -12.87 12.23 16.91
CA ASN A 315 -12.54 11.24 17.93
C ASN A 315 -11.10 10.74 17.70
N ALA A 316 -10.17 11.22 18.51
CA ALA A 316 -8.77 10.81 18.44
C ALA A 316 -8.55 9.32 18.77
N ALA A 317 -9.46 8.68 19.51
CA ALA A 317 -9.38 7.24 19.78
C ALA A 317 -9.85 6.38 18.59
N LYS A 318 -10.49 7.00 17.59
CA LYS A 318 -10.99 6.34 16.38
C LYS A 318 -10.73 7.21 15.14
N PRO A 319 -9.44 7.45 14.80
CA PRO A 319 -9.10 8.25 13.64
C PRO A 319 -9.67 7.64 12.36
N TYR A 320 -9.94 8.47 11.36
CA TYR A 320 -10.37 8.05 10.02
C TYR A 320 -9.23 8.22 9.04
N MET A 321 -9.20 7.45 7.95
CA MET A 321 -8.27 7.68 6.86
C MET A 321 -8.78 8.80 5.92
N PRO A 322 -8.05 9.91 5.70
CA PRO A 322 -8.53 10.94 4.80
C PRO A 322 -8.63 10.48 3.34
N VAL A 323 -9.69 10.91 2.66
CA VAL A 323 -9.85 10.66 1.21
C VAL A 323 -8.83 11.49 0.42
N GLU A 324 -8.50 12.70 0.87
CA GLU A 324 -7.46 13.54 0.24
C GLU A 324 -6.07 12.88 0.31
N PHE A 325 -5.82 12.10 1.37
CA PHE A 325 -4.62 11.28 1.51
C PHE A 325 -4.67 10.07 0.55
N SER A 326 -5.62 9.16 0.74
CA SER A 326 -5.69 7.87 0.04
C SER A 326 -6.11 7.95 -1.44
N GLY A 327 -6.87 8.98 -1.79
CA GLY A 327 -7.43 9.22 -3.11
C GLY A 327 -6.59 10.17 -3.98
N ALA A 328 -5.65 10.91 -3.39
CA ALA A 328 -4.84 11.88 -4.13
C ALA A 328 -3.40 12.00 -3.63
N ALA A 329 -3.15 12.55 -2.44
CA ALA A 329 -1.80 12.94 -2.04
C ALA A 329 -0.85 11.74 -1.94
N TYR A 330 -1.29 10.60 -1.39
CA TYR A 330 -0.49 9.38 -1.28
C TYR A 330 -0.44 8.55 -2.57
N ARG A 331 -1.12 8.99 -3.64
CA ARG A 331 -1.00 8.41 -4.99
C ARG A 331 0.18 8.98 -5.78
N TYR A 332 1.06 9.75 -5.13
CA TYR A 332 2.30 10.26 -5.73
C TYR A 332 3.21 9.10 -6.17
N GLY A 333 3.19 7.98 -5.43
CA GLY A 333 4.06 6.83 -5.71
C GLY A 333 3.92 6.29 -7.13
N HIS A 334 2.74 6.41 -7.74
CA HIS A 334 2.51 5.98 -9.12
C HIS A 334 3.36 6.72 -10.16
N SER A 335 3.79 7.95 -9.87
CA SER A 335 4.70 8.72 -10.74
C SER A 335 6.16 8.31 -10.53
N MET A 336 6.49 7.71 -9.38
CA MET A 336 7.85 7.28 -9.05
C MET A 336 8.20 5.88 -9.59
N ILE A 337 7.20 5.10 -10.02
CA ILE A 337 7.37 3.72 -10.48
C ILE A 337 8.15 3.69 -11.80
N ARG A 338 9.13 2.80 -11.87
CA ARG A 338 9.92 2.53 -13.08
C ARG A 338 9.21 1.50 -13.96
N ALA A 339 9.57 1.47 -15.23
CA ALA A 339 9.07 0.45 -16.15
C ALA A 339 9.77 -0.91 -15.95
N GLU A 340 10.99 -0.87 -15.42
CA GLU A 340 11.90 -1.98 -15.14
C GLU A 340 12.72 -1.74 -13.87
N TYR A 341 13.27 -2.81 -13.31
CA TYR A 341 14.15 -2.76 -12.13
C TYR A 341 15.32 -3.72 -12.28
N GLU A 342 16.52 -3.30 -11.88
CA GLU A 342 17.62 -4.22 -11.59
C GLU A 342 17.29 -5.04 -10.36
N MET A 343 17.08 -6.35 -10.52
CA MET A 343 16.81 -7.23 -9.39
C MET A 343 18.12 -7.67 -8.73
N GLN A 344 19.14 -7.90 -9.55
CA GLN A 344 20.53 -8.14 -9.17
C GLN A 344 21.46 -7.56 -10.26
N ASP A 345 22.77 -7.72 -10.10
CA ASP A 345 23.76 -7.34 -11.12
C ASP A 345 23.46 -8.02 -12.46
N GLN A 346 23.41 -7.21 -13.52
CA GLN A 346 23.11 -7.63 -14.90
C GLN A 346 21.76 -8.34 -15.09
N HIS A 347 20.80 -8.18 -14.17
CA HIS A 347 19.48 -8.81 -14.26
C HIS A 347 18.35 -7.78 -14.12
N THR A 348 18.07 -7.11 -15.24
CA THR A 348 17.01 -6.12 -15.39
C THR A 348 15.68 -6.78 -15.75
N VAL A 349 14.64 -6.50 -14.97
CA VAL A 349 13.35 -7.18 -15.12
C VAL A 349 12.22 -6.15 -15.27
N PRO A 350 11.34 -6.28 -16.28
CA PRO A 350 10.21 -5.39 -16.46
C PRO A 350 9.21 -5.55 -15.31
N LEU A 351 8.56 -4.45 -14.93
CA LEU A 351 7.50 -4.47 -13.92
C LEU A 351 6.32 -5.34 -14.37
N PHE A 352 5.92 -5.19 -15.64
CA PHE A 352 4.89 -5.98 -16.30
C PHE A 352 5.37 -6.38 -17.69
N ALA A 353 5.30 -7.67 -18.01
CA ALA A 353 5.55 -8.21 -19.34
C ALA A 353 4.30 -8.91 -19.89
N GLN A 354 4.38 -9.33 -21.16
CA GLN A 354 3.37 -10.20 -21.76
C GLN A 354 3.30 -11.55 -21.02
N ASP A 355 2.16 -12.23 -21.10
CA ASP A 355 1.99 -13.53 -20.44
C ASP A 355 2.99 -14.55 -21.02
N GLY A 356 3.71 -15.24 -20.14
CA GLY A 356 4.75 -16.21 -20.52
C GLY A 356 6.18 -15.66 -20.44
N TYR A 357 6.35 -14.35 -20.31
CA TYR A 357 7.65 -13.71 -20.10
C TYR A 357 7.91 -13.44 -18.62
N GLU A 358 9.20 -13.24 -18.30
CA GLU A 358 9.64 -12.86 -16.96
C GLU A 358 9.16 -11.44 -16.61
N ASP A 359 8.61 -11.27 -15.41
CA ASP A 359 8.31 -9.97 -14.83
C ASP A 359 8.15 -10.02 -13.31
N LEU A 360 7.86 -8.85 -12.72
CA LEU A 360 7.76 -8.66 -11.28
C LEU A 360 6.34 -8.84 -10.72
N ARG A 361 5.39 -9.42 -11.48
CA ARG A 361 4.06 -9.76 -10.94
C ARG A 361 4.19 -10.82 -9.84
N GLY A 362 3.46 -10.58 -8.75
CA GLY A 362 3.41 -11.48 -7.60
C GLY A 362 2.33 -12.55 -7.74
N SER A 363 1.77 -12.97 -6.60
CA SER A 363 0.75 -14.02 -6.48
C SER A 363 1.24 -15.38 -6.99
N ARG A 364 2.55 -15.59 -6.88
CA ARG A 364 3.31 -16.78 -7.25
C ARG A 364 4.54 -16.91 -6.33
N PRO A 365 5.09 -18.13 -6.12
CA PRO A 365 6.40 -18.30 -5.49
C PRO A 365 7.46 -17.44 -6.17
N ILE A 366 8.41 -16.92 -5.39
CA ILE A 366 9.50 -16.10 -5.93
C ILE A 366 10.38 -16.98 -6.83
N PRO A 367 10.49 -16.71 -8.14
CA PRO A 367 11.40 -17.47 -8.99
C PRO A 367 12.86 -17.42 -8.48
N HIS A 368 13.61 -18.50 -8.69
CA HIS A 368 14.96 -18.68 -8.14
C HIS A 368 15.97 -17.57 -8.55
N ASP A 369 15.69 -16.92 -9.66
CA ASP A 369 16.40 -15.85 -10.37
C ASP A 369 15.85 -14.46 -10.06
N LEU A 370 14.71 -14.34 -9.35
CA LEU A 370 14.06 -13.07 -9.02
C LEU A 370 14.13 -12.71 -7.53
N TRP A 371 15.15 -13.20 -6.83
CA TRP A 371 15.46 -12.78 -5.47
C TRP A 371 15.98 -11.33 -5.47
N VAL A 372 15.55 -10.48 -4.53
CA VAL A 372 15.99 -9.08 -4.51
C VAL A 372 17.36 -8.96 -3.87
N ASP A 373 18.33 -8.43 -4.62
CA ASP A 373 19.51 -7.82 -4.01
C ASP A 373 19.12 -6.43 -3.49
N TRP A 374 18.99 -6.33 -2.17
CA TRP A 374 18.55 -5.11 -1.52
C TRP A 374 19.49 -3.91 -1.73
N ASN A 375 20.75 -4.11 -2.16
CA ASN A 375 21.67 -3.00 -2.47
C ASN A 375 21.27 -2.23 -3.74
N TYR A 376 20.49 -2.85 -4.63
CA TYR A 376 19.86 -2.19 -5.79
C TYR A 376 18.60 -1.40 -5.44
N PHE A 377 18.06 -1.57 -4.23
CA PHE A 377 16.80 -0.92 -3.80
C PHE A 377 16.97 0.04 -2.61
N PHE A 378 18.03 -0.13 -1.82
CA PHE A 378 18.32 0.66 -0.63
C PHE A 378 19.82 0.90 -0.49
N ASP A 379 20.18 1.96 0.23
CA ASP A 379 21.53 2.09 0.79
C ASP A 379 21.73 1.00 1.85
N ILE A 380 22.67 0.07 1.62
CA ILE A 380 23.01 -0.97 2.59
C ILE A 380 24.29 -0.55 3.34
N PRO A 381 24.24 -0.38 4.68
CA PRO A 381 25.41 -0.01 5.47
C PRO A 381 26.59 -0.97 5.24
N GLY A 382 27.76 -0.40 4.92
CA GLY A 382 28.99 -1.16 4.69
C GLY A 382 29.20 -1.63 3.25
N LEU A 383 28.27 -1.36 2.33
CA LEU A 383 28.41 -1.64 0.90
C LEU A 383 28.47 -0.34 0.08
N SER A 384 29.19 -0.38 -1.03
CA SER A 384 29.13 0.66 -2.05
C SER A 384 27.80 0.61 -2.80
N SER A 385 27.33 1.76 -3.26
CA SER A 385 26.19 1.81 -4.18
C SER A 385 26.57 1.18 -5.52
N PRO A 386 25.72 0.32 -6.11
CA PRO A 386 25.78 0.03 -7.53
C PRO A 386 25.62 1.33 -8.32
N ASP A 387 26.28 1.41 -9.47
CA ASP A 387 26.21 2.53 -10.42
C ASP A 387 24.85 2.61 -11.13
N ASP A 388 24.19 1.48 -11.27
CA ASP A 388 22.85 1.27 -11.85
C ASP A 388 21.77 0.99 -10.79
N ARG A 389 21.99 1.40 -9.54
CA ARG A 389 20.98 1.27 -8.48
C ARG A 389 19.64 1.84 -8.93
N ASN A 390 18.56 1.10 -8.64
CA ASN A 390 17.22 1.57 -8.91
C ASN A 390 16.90 2.83 -8.08
N MET A 391 16.83 3.97 -8.75
CA MET A 391 16.35 5.23 -8.18
C MET A 391 14.86 5.42 -8.50
N GLY A 392 14.10 6.07 -7.62
CA GLY A 392 12.70 6.37 -7.93
C GLY A 392 12.58 7.43 -9.02
N ARG A 393 11.63 7.30 -9.96
CA ARG A 393 11.32 8.37 -10.93
C ARG A 393 10.87 9.63 -10.19
N ARG A 394 11.05 10.80 -10.82
CA ARG A 394 10.59 12.10 -10.29
C ARG A 394 9.11 12.06 -9.95
N ILE A 395 8.73 12.78 -8.89
CA ILE A 395 7.32 13.04 -8.58
C ILE A 395 6.85 14.16 -9.51
N ASP A 396 6.22 13.78 -10.61
CA ASP A 396 5.73 14.69 -11.62
C ASP A 396 4.43 14.20 -12.27
N THR A 397 4.00 14.88 -13.34
CA THR A 397 2.75 14.54 -14.03
C THR A 397 2.89 13.40 -15.05
N GLN A 398 4.07 12.80 -15.20
CA GLN A 398 4.34 11.70 -16.10
C GLN A 398 4.28 10.36 -15.32
N ILE A 399 3.64 9.38 -15.94
CA ILE A 399 3.35 8.05 -15.39
C ILE A 399 3.92 7.04 -16.39
N SER A 400 4.67 6.07 -15.89
CA SER A 400 5.37 5.09 -16.73
C SER A 400 4.43 4.29 -17.63
N LEU A 401 4.88 4.07 -18.87
CA LEU A 401 4.12 3.36 -19.90
C LEU A 401 3.51 2.02 -19.44
N PRO A 402 4.17 1.16 -18.63
CA PRO A 402 3.53 -0.09 -18.16
C PRO A 402 2.25 0.13 -17.33
N LEU A 403 2.03 1.33 -16.81
CA LEU A 403 0.83 1.70 -16.05
C LEU A 403 -0.29 2.26 -16.94
N SER A 404 -0.05 2.45 -18.24
CA SER A 404 -1.05 2.82 -19.24
C SER A 404 -2.02 1.67 -19.56
N THR A 405 -1.55 0.43 -19.43
CA THR A 405 -2.31 -0.79 -19.73
C THR A 405 -2.06 -1.84 -18.65
N LEU A 406 -2.79 -1.74 -17.53
CA LEU A 406 -2.60 -2.65 -16.40
C LEU A 406 -3.04 -4.09 -16.73
N PRO A 407 -2.26 -5.11 -16.34
CA PRO A 407 -2.57 -6.50 -16.65
C PRO A 407 -3.79 -7.02 -15.87
N PRO A 408 -4.41 -8.14 -16.31
CA PRO A 408 -5.57 -8.76 -15.65
C PRO A 408 -5.35 -9.13 -14.18
N THR A 409 -4.09 -9.38 -13.81
CA THR A 409 -3.66 -9.66 -12.43
C THR A 409 -3.83 -8.46 -11.52
N VAL A 410 -3.77 -7.24 -12.05
CA VAL A 410 -3.93 -5.97 -11.31
C VAL A 410 -5.37 -5.45 -11.44
N VAL A 411 -5.94 -5.50 -12.65
CA VAL A 411 -7.31 -5.06 -12.95
C VAL A 411 -8.12 -6.22 -13.52
N ALA A 412 -9.12 -6.68 -12.77
CA ALA A 412 -9.99 -7.75 -13.23
C ALA A 412 -10.64 -7.44 -14.60
N PRO A 413 -10.55 -8.35 -15.58
CA PRO A 413 -11.06 -8.14 -16.94
C PRO A 413 -12.59 -8.20 -16.91
N THR A 414 -13.21 -7.02 -16.80
CA THR A 414 -14.67 -6.84 -16.75
C THR A 414 -15.10 -5.87 -17.84
N ALA A 415 -16.34 -5.99 -18.32
CA ALA A 415 -16.88 -5.04 -19.30
C ALA A 415 -16.83 -3.61 -18.73
N GLY A 416 -16.09 -2.72 -19.41
CA GLY A 416 -15.85 -1.35 -18.95
C GLY A 416 -14.70 -1.18 -17.95
N ALA A 417 -13.82 -2.18 -17.79
CA ALA A 417 -12.58 -2.03 -17.06
C ALA A 417 -11.72 -0.91 -17.68
N ILE A 418 -11.36 0.07 -16.84
CA ILE A 418 -10.40 1.10 -17.22
C ILE A 418 -9.03 0.54 -16.86
N LEU A 419 -8.19 0.31 -17.87
CA LEU A 419 -6.85 -0.26 -17.71
C LEU A 419 -5.81 0.82 -17.37
N ALA A 420 -5.94 2.02 -17.93
CA ALA A 420 -5.02 3.12 -17.68
C ALA A 420 -5.09 3.65 -16.24
N LEU A 421 -3.98 3.57 -15.51
CA LEU A 421 -3.89 3.97 -14.11
C LEU A 421 -4.27 5.45 -13.89
N ALA A 422 -3.79 6.35 -14.76
CA ALA A 422 -4.07 7.77 -14.65
C ALA A 422 -5.58 8.06 -14.81
N GLU A 423 -6.25 7.43 -15.77
CA GLU A 423 -7.69 7.57 -15.96
C GLU A 423 -8.46 7.04 -14.74
N ARG A 424 -8.07 5.86 -14.21
CA ARG A 424 -8.67 5.29 -13.00
C ARG A 424 -8.58 6.24 -11.81
N ASN A 425 -7.40 6.80 -11.57
CA ASN A 425 -7.14 7.69 -10.44
C ASN A 425 -7.94 8.99 -10.55
N LEU A 426 -7.96 9.62 -11.72
CA LEU A 426 -8.68 10.87 -11.96
C LEU A 426 -10.21 10.69 -11.83
N LEU A 427 -10.78 9.67 -12.48
CA LEU A 427 -12.21 9.38 -12.39
C LEU A 427 -12.60 8.94 -10.97
N ARG A 428 -11.75 8.18 -10.29
CA ARG A 428 -11.98 7.81 -8.88
C ARG A 428 -11.98 9.04 -7.99
N GLY A 429 -11.02 9.94 -8.12
CA GLY A 429 -10.97 11.18 -7.33
C GLY A 429 -12.26 11.99 -7.41
N LYS A 430 -12.81 12.13 -8.63
CA LYS A 430 -14.13 12.71 -8.87
C LYS A 430 -15.25 11.94 -8.16
N ARG A 431 -15.31 10.61 -8.32
CA ARG A 431 -16.35 9.75 -7.70
C ARG A 431 -16.33 9.80 -6.17
N LEU A 432 -15.16 9.94 -5.58
CA LEU A 432 -14.98 10.08 -4.13
C LEU A 432 -15.33 11.48 -3.60
N GLY A 433 -15.55 12.45 -4.50
CA GLY A 433 -15.91 13.81 -4.14
C GLY A 433 -14.73 14.62 -3.60
N LEU A 434 -13.51 14.35 -4.07
CA LEU A 434 -12.34 15.15 -3.71
C LEU A 434 -12.52 16.63 -4.09
N PRO A 435 -12.03 17.58 -3.28
CA PRO A 435 -11.90 18.97 -3.70
C PRO A 435 -10.85 19.13 -4.81
N CYS A 436 -10.82 20.29 -5.48
CA CYS A 436 -9.73 20.60 -6.40
C CYS A 436 -8.46 21.00 -5.64
N GLY A 437 -7.31 20.92 -6.30
CA GLY A 437 -6.02 21.26 -5.69
C GLY A 437 -5.92 22.73 -5.25
N GLN A 438 -6.42 23.65 -6.08
CA GLN A 438 -6.39 25.08 -5.79
C GLN A 438 -7.20 25.45 -4.53
N ASP A 439 -8.37 24.85 -4.36
CA ASP A 439 -9.20 25.09 -3.18
C ASP A 439 -8.51 24.56 -1.90
N VAL A 440 -7.81 23.42 -2.00
CA VAL A 440 -7.03 22.86 -0.88
C VAL A 440 -5.83 23.76 -0.56
N ALA A 441 -5.07 24.20 -1.57
CA ALA A 441 -3.95 25.12 -1.40
C ALA A 441 -4.41 26.42 -0.70
N ALA A 442 -5.51 27.02 -1.17
CA ALA A 442 -6.09 28.21 -0.56
C ALA A 442 -6.54 27.96 0.89
N ALA A 443 -7.14 26.80 1.18
CA ALA A 443 -7.53 26.43 2.54
C ALA A 443 -6.34 26.23 3.49
N MET A 444 -5.16 25.89 2.93
CA MET A 444 -3.90 25.83 3.67
C MET A 444 -3.21 27.21 3.82
N GLY A 445 -3.76 28.26 3.22
CA GLY A 445 -3.14 29.59 3.19
C GLY A 445 -1.98 29.71 2.19
N LEU A 446 -1.88 28.77 1.24
CA LEU A 446 -0.88 28.77 0.18
C LEU A 446 -1.40 29.50 -1.06
N LYS A 447 -0.50 30.06 -1.86
CA LYS A 447 -0.85 30.62 -3.18
C LYS A 447 -1.20 29.47 -4.14
N PRO A 448 -2.43 29.37 -4.65
CA PRO A 448 -2.79 28.30 -5.57
C PRO A 448 -2.05 28.40 -6.90
N LEU A 449 -1.67 27.25 -7.48
CA LEU A 449 -1.16 27.18 -8.85
C LEU A 449 -2.24 27.60 -9.85
N THR A 450 -1.82 28.40 -10.83
CA THR A 450 -2.67 28.79 -11.96
C THR A 450 -2.78 27.65 -12.99
N ASN A 451 -3.83 27.66 -13.81
CA ASN A 451 -3.97 26.71 -14.91
C ASN A 451 -2.80 26.75 -15.90
N ALA A 452 -2.19 27.92 -16.11
CA ALA A 452 -0.98 28.06 -16.91
C ALA A 452 0.19 27.26 -16.33
N GLN A 453 0.44 27.38 -15.02
CA GLN A 453 1.46 26.59 -14.30
C GLN A 453 1.13 25.09 -14.27
N LEU A 454 -0.16 24.75 -14.35
CA LEU A 454 -0.64 23.37 -14.33
C LEU A 454 -0.55 22.67 -15.70
N GLY A 455 0.41 23.06 -16.54
CA GLY A 455 0.56 22.52 -17.90
C GLY A 455 -0.45 23.11 -18.90
N GLY A 456 -0.86 24.37 -18.70
CA GLY A 456 -1.75 25.07 -19.63
C GLY A 456 -3.16 24.50 -19.72
N LEU A 457 -3.74 24.04 -18.60
CA LEU A 457 -5.12 23.54 -18.60
C LEU A 457 -6.08 24.63 -19.12
N PRO A 458 -6.87 24.37 -20.18
CA PRO A 458 -7.73 25.41 -20.76
C PRO A 458 -8.76 25.89 -19.74
N GLU A 459 -9.03 27.20 -19.69
CA GLU A 459 -10.03 27.74 -18.75
C GLU A 459 -11.43 27.17 -19.02
N ALA A 460 -11.75 26.95 -20.29
CA ALA A 460 -12.96 26.27 -20.70
C ALA A 460 -12.98 24.83 -20.13
N GLY A 461 -13.99 24.53 -19.32
CA GLY A 461 -14.20 23.20 -18.73
C GLY A 461 -13.45 22.94 -17.41
N TRP A 462 -12.25 23.49 -17.21
CA TRP A 462 -11.52 23.34 -15.95
C TRP A 462 -11.86 24.43 -14.92
N SER A 463 -12.26 25.62 -15.37
CA SER A 463 -12.70 26.74 -14.51
C SER A 463 -11.68 27.13 -13.42
N LYS A 464 -10.41 27.37 -13.80
CA LYS A 464 -9.29 27.65 -12.87
C LYS A 464 -9.01 26.57 -11.83
N LYS A 465 -9.47 25.33 -12.04
CA LYS A 465 -9.36 24.22 -11.09
C LYS A 465 -8.72 23.00 -11.74
N ALA A 466 -8.04 22.20 -10.94
CA ALA A 466 -7.50 20.91 -11.35
C ALA A 466 -7.80 19.81 -10.32
N PRO A 467 -7.87 18.54 -10.72
CA PRO A 467 -8.02 17.42 -9.81
C PRO A 467 -6.88 17.41 -8.79
N LEU A 468 -7.19 17.15 -7.51
CA LEU A 468 -6.21 17.24 -6.43
C LEU A 468 -4.96 16.38 -6.66
N TRP A 469 -5.11 15.17 -7.19
CA TRP A 469 -3.97 14.29 -7.49
C TRP A 469 -3.02 14.93 -8.52
N TYR A 470 -3.55 15.39 -9.66
CA TYR A 470 -2.76 16.07 -10.69
C TYR A 470 -2.11 17.35 -10.14
N TYR A 471 -2.82 18.12 -9.33
CA TYR A 471 -2.26 19.32 -8.70
C TYR A 471 -1.06 18.97 -7.81
N VAL A 472 -1.16 17.94 -6.97
CA VAL A 472 -0.07 17.50 -6.08
C VAL A 472 1.17 17.07 -6.88
N LEU A 473 0.97 16.31 -7.96
CA LEU A 473 2.05 15.90 -8.86
C LEU A 473 2.71 17.11 -9.53
N LYS A 474 1.91 18.01 -10.12
CA LYS A 474 2.44 19.20 -10.80
C LYS A 474 3.10 20.19 -9.85
N GLU A 475 2.64 20.27 -8.61
CA GLU A 475 3.28 21.06 -7.56
C GLU A 475 4.67 20.52 -7.21
N ALA A 476 4.81 19.20 -7.11
CA ALA A 476 6.12 18.56 -6.92
C ALA A 476 7.03 18.76 -8.13
N GLU A 477 6.51 18.59 -9.35
CA GLU A 477 7.25 18.79 -10.60
C GLU A 477 7.86 20.20 -10.70
N LEU A 478 7.06 21.23 -10.40
CA LEU A 478 7.53 22.62 -10.38
C LEU A 478 8.60 22.89 -9.30
N GLY A 479 8.69 22.03 -8.29
CA GLY A 479 9.73 22.01 -7.27
C GLY A 479 10.92 21.10 -7.59
N GLY A 480 10.99 20.55 -8.82
CA GLY A 480 12.05 19.66 -9.28
C GLY A 480 11.78 18.16 -9.06
N GLY A 481 10.60 17.78 -8.57
CA GLY A 481 10.15 16.39 -8.49
C GLY A 481 10.86 15.49 -7.47
N GLN A 482 11.81 16.03 -6.70
CA GLN A 482 12.58 15.26 -5.70
C GLN A 482 11.76 14.90 -4.46
N ARG A 483 10.73 15.70 -4.16
CA ARG A 483 9.90 15.61 -2.96
C ARG A 483 8.49 16.08 -3.27
N LEU A 484 7.53 15.70 -2.43
CA LEU A 484 6.20 16.27 -2.50
C LEU A 484 6.23 17.79 -2.27
N GLY A 485 5.41 18.50 -3.04
CA GLY A 485 5.18 19.93 -2.86
C GLY A 485 4.41 20.27 -1.56
N PRO A 486 4.25 21.56 -1.24
CA PRO A 486 3.63 22.02 0.00
C PRO A 486 2.26 21.41 0.32
N VAL A 487 1.35 21.26 -0.64
CA VAL A 487 0.02 20.68 -0.40
C VAL A 487 0.13 19.18 -0.17
N GLY A 488 0.78 18.47 -1.09
CA GLY A 488 0.91 17.01 -1.01
C GLY A 488 1.66 16.58 0.24
N GLY A 489 2.82 17.19 0.49
CA GLY A 489 3.68 16.87 1.61
C GLY A 489 3.02 17.16 2.95
N ARG A 490 2.25 18.26 3.04
CA ARG A 490 1.50 18.59 4.26
C ARG A 490 0.40 17.59 4.57
N ILE A 491 -0.36 17.13 3.56
CA ILE A 491 -1.39 16.09 3.74
C ILE A 491 -0.75 14.81 4.25
N VAL A 492 0.30 14.33 3.58
CA VAL A 492 0.95 13.06 3.92
C VAL A 492 1.57 13.11 5.32
N ALA A 493 2.36 14.14 5.63
CA ALA A 493 3.05 14.25 6.90
C ALA A 493 2.09 14.41 8.10
N GLU A 494 1.02 15.20 7.96
CA GLU A 494 0.03 15.34 9.04
C GLU A 494 -0.73 14.04 9.31
N VAL A 495 -1.07 13.29 8.27
CA VAL A 495 -1.74 12.00 8.44
C VAL A 495 -0.81 11.02 9.15
N PHE A 496 0.42 10.85 8.67
CA PHE A 496 1.36 9.88 9.23
C PHE A 496 1.71 10.18 10.69
N LEU A 497 2.16 11.40 10.96
CA LEU A 497 2.54 11.81 12.31
C LEU A 497 1.32 11.91 13.23
N GLY A 498 0.16 12.33 12.71
CA GLY A 498 -1.09 12.39 13.45
C GLY A 498 -1.58 11.02 13.89
N LEU A 499 -1.55 10.02 13.00
CA LEU A 499 -1.90 8.64 13.33
C LEU A 499 -1.00 8.06 14.43
N LEU A 500 0.32 8.25 14.32
CA LEU A 500 1.27 7.82 15.35
C LEU A 500 1.03 8.51 16.70
N ALA A 501 0.73 9.81 16.68
CA ALA A 501 0.44 10.57 17.89
C ALA A 501 -0.89 10.19 18.56
N MET A 502 -1.85 9.63 17.81
CA MET A 502 -3.14 9.17 18.31
C MET A 502 -3.15 7.68 18.69
N ASP A 503 -2.16 6.90 18.26
CA ASP A 503 -2.05 5.48 18.62
C ASP A 503 -1.40 5.31 20.02
N PRO A 504 -2.15 4.81 21.03
CA PRO A 504 -1.59 4.59 22.37
C PRO A 504 -0.54 3.47 22.40
N THR A 505 -0.43 2.69 21.32
CA THR A 505 0.53 1.59 21.19
C THR A 505 1.74 1.93 20.34
N SER A 506 1.85 3.15 19.83
CA SER A 506 3.02 3.60 19.07
C SER A 506 4.21 3.89 19.98
N TYR A 507 5.41 3.95 19.40
CA TYR A 507 6.60 4.37 20.14
C TYR A 507 6.48 5.83 20.63
N PHE A 508 5.63 6.67 20.03
CA PHE A 508 5.39 8.03 20.53
C PHE A 508 4.85 8.04 21.96
N THR A 509 4.09 7.00 22.32
CA THR A 509 3.42 6.86 23.62
C THR A 509 4.14 5.85 24.50
N LEU A 510 4.37 4.62 24.02
CA LEU A 510 4.90 3.54 24.84
C LEU A 510 6.41 3.63 25.08
N ARG A 511 7.17 4.21 24.15
CA ARG A 511 8.63 4.35 24.27
C ARG A 511 9.13 5.61 23.55
N PRO A 512 8.84 6.83 24.06
CA PRO A 512 9.11 8.09 23.34
C PRO A 512 10.61 8.43 23.16
N ARG A 513 11.47 7.64 23.81
CA ARG A 513 12.94 7.66 23.71
C ARG A 513 13.48 6.42 23.01
N PHE A 514 12.62 5.64 22.35
CA PHE A 514 13.06 4.57 21.46
C PHE A 514 13.97 5.20 20.41
N ASP A 515 15.14 4.61 20.22
CA ASP A 515 16.14 5.01 19.26
C ASP A 515 16.89 3.72 18.88
N PRO A 516 16.74 3.21 17.64
CA PRO A 516 17.42 2.01 17.18
C PRO A 516 18.89 2.27 16.80
N GLY A 517 19.37 3.52 16.86
CA GLY A 517 20.72 3.92 16.49
C GLY A 517 20.72 5.16 15.61
N ALA A 518 21.81 5.93 15.67
CA ALA A 518 21.99 7.11 14.84
C ALA A 518 21.97 6.73 13.36
N GLY A 519 21.12 7.40 12.59
CA GLY A 519 21.01 7.18 11.14
C GLY A 519 20.37 5.85 10.73
N PHE A 520 19.65 5.16 11.62
CA PHE A 520 19.01 3.87 11.29
C PHE A 520 18.01 4.00 10.13
N THR A 521 18.29 3.29 9.04
CA THR A 521 17.53 3.26 7.78
C THR A 521 16.91 1.90 7.49
N VAL A 522 16.15 1.79 6.39
CA VAL A 522 15.64 0.50 5.91
C VAL A 522 16.79 -0.50 5.63
N GLY A 523 17.94 -0.04 5.15
CA GLY A 523 19.11 -0.89 4.96
C GLY A 523 19.61 -1.52 6.26
N ASP A 524 19.67 -0.74 7.34
CA ASP A 524 19.99 -1.25 8.68
C ASP A 524 18.96 -2.29 9.16
N LEU A 525 17.68 -2.07 8.86
CA LEU A 525 16.62 -3.03 9.19
C LEU A 525 16.82 -4.36 8.45
N ILE A 526 17.18 -4.31 7.17
CA ILE A 526 17.41 -5.51 6.35
C ILE A 526 18.57 -6.33 6.91
N LEU A 527 19.70 -5.67 7.25
CA LEU A 527 20.83 -6.32 7.92
C LEU A 527 20.43 -6.88 9.29
N LYS A 528 19.69 -6.10 10.08
CA LYS A 528 19.20 -6.51 11.41
C LYS A 528 18.24 -7.69 11.35
N ALA A 529 17.42 -7.77 10.31
CA ALA A 529 16.53 -8.89 10.07
C ALA A 529 17.29 -10.15 9.62
N GLY A 530 18.58 -10.02 9.28
CA GLY A 530 19.35 -11.05 8.60
C GLY A 530 18.77 -11.34 7.22
N ALA A 531 18.18 -10.33 6.55
CA ALA A 531 17.45 -10.47 5.30
C ALA A 531 18.23 -10.06 4.04
N PHE A 532 19.49 -9.66 4.21
CA PHE A 532 20.42 -9.46 3.11
C PHE A 532 20.90 -10.82 2.58
N ASP A 533 20.79 -11.05 1.28
CA ASP A 533 21.26 -12.28 0.64
C ASP A 533 22.77 -12.23 0.44
N PRO A 534 23.55 -13.22 0.93
CA PRO A 534 25.01 -13.22 0.76
C PRO A 534 25.48 -13.20 -0.69
N ARG A 535 24.65 -13.60 -1.66
CA ARG A 535 24.97 -13.54 -3.09
C ARG A 535 25.17 -12.12 -3.59
N GLY A 536 24.53 -11.12 -2.95
CA GLY A 536 24.70 -9.69 -3.26
C GLY A 536 25.96 -9.05 -2.65
N LEU A 537 26.81 -9.82 -1.96
CA LEU A 537 28.11 -9.32 -1.53
C LEU A 537 29.06 -9.23 -2.74
N PRO A 538 29.92 -8.20 -2.80
CA PRO A 538 30.95 -8.12 -3.83
C PRO A 538 31.76 -9.41 -3.88
N GLN A 539 31.78 -10.06 -5.04
CA GLN A 539 32.60 -11.25 -5.23
C GLN A 539 34.07 -10.84 -5.23
N PRO A 540 34.98 -11.64 -4.64
CA PRO A 540 36.41 -11.38 -4.73
C PRO A 540 36.80 -11.31 -6.20
N GLN A 541 37.35 -10.17 -6.64
CA GLN A 541 37.98 -10.09 -7.95
C GLN A 541 39.10 -11.13 -7.96
N LEU A 542 38.97 -12.16 -8.80
CA LEU A 542 40.08 -13.03 -9.13
C LEU A 542 41.20 -12.13 -9.67
N PRO A 543 42.48 -12.33 -9.26
CA PRO A 543 43.56 -11.51 -9.77
C PRO A 543 43.53 -11.56 -11.30
N GLU A 544 43.52 -10.38 -11.93
CA GLU A 544 43.68 -10.26 -13.37
C GLU A 544 44.90 -11.10 -13.78
N GLU A 545 44.70 -12.03 -14.73
CA GLU A 545 45.83 -12.75 -15.28
C GLU A 545 46.84 -11.73 -15.80
N PRO A 546 48.14 -11.89 -15.52
CA PRO A 546 49.13 -10.89 -15.89
C PRO A 546 49.09 -10.66 -17.41
N ASP A 547 49.05 -9.38 -17.81
CA ASP A 547 49.06 -8.92 -19.20
C ASP A 547 49.96 -9.81 -20.06
N VAL A 548 49.33 -10.69 -20.83
CA VAL A 548 49.99 -11.40 -21.91
C VAL A 548 50.28 -10.32 -22.96
N PRO A 549 51.54 -10.07 -23.34
CA PRO A 549 51.85 -9.01 -24.29
C PRO A 549 51.06 -9.23 -25.57
N GLU A 550 50.31 -8.20 -25.99
CA GLU A 550 49.51 -8.20 -27.22
C GLU A 550 50.36 -8.72 -28.38
N GLU A 551 49.92 -9.83 -28.99
CA GLU A 551 50.47 -10.28 -30.27
C GLU A 551 50.23 -9.17 -31.32
N PRO A 552 51.19 -8.93 -32.23
CA PRO A 552 51.11 -7.83 -33.17
C PRO A 552 49.85 -7.92 -34.03
N ASP A 553 49.14 -6.79 -34.15
CA ASP A 553 47.92 -6.60 -34.95
C ASP A 553 47.94 -7.42 -36.25
N VAL A 554 47.21 -8.54 -36.21
CA VAL A 554 46.81 -9.27 -37.40
C VAL A 554 45.69 -8.41 -38.02
N PRO A 555 45.75 -8.05 -39.31
CA PRO A 555 44.67 -7.31 -39.95
C PRO A 555 43.36 -8.06 -39.72
N GLU A 556 42.34 -7.38 -39.21
CA GLU A 556 40.99 -7.91 -39.08
C GLU A 556 40.52 -8.39 -40.47
N GLU A 557 40.67 -9.68 -40.75
CA GLU A 557 39.83 -10.35 -41.72
C GLU A 557 38.42 -10.28 -41.13
N GLU A 558 37.53 -9.58 -41.85
CA GLU A 558 36.11 -9.45 -41.56
C GLU A 558 35.54 -10.77 -41.05
N LEU A 559 35.35 -10.87 -39.72
CA LEU A 559 34.53 -11.91 -39.15
C LEU A 559 33.12 -11.64 -39.65
N GLU A 560 32.72 -12.40 -40.66
CA GLU A 560 31.34 -12.46 -41.10
C GLU A 560 30.45 -12.65 -39.86
N PRO A 561 29.35 -11.88 -39.75
CA PRO A 561 28.45 -12.01 -38.61
C PRO A 561 28.00 -13.47 -38.51
N VAL A 562 28.11 -14.04 -37.32
CA VAL A 562 27.49 -15.33 -37.02
C VAL A 562 26.00 -15.17 -37.34
N PRO A 563 25.46 -15.89 -38.33
CA PRO A 563 24.06 -15.78 -38.65
C PRO A 563 23.28 -16.32 -37.45
N LEU A 564 22.26 -15.57 -37.04
CA LEU A 564 21.22 -16.06 -36.15
C LEU A 564 20.74 -17.43 -36.67
N ASP A 565 20.47 -18.36 -35.75
CA ASP A 565 19.74 -19.58 -36.13
C ASP A 565 18.45 -19.15 -36.87
N PRO A 566 17.96 -19.92 -37.86
CA PRO A 566 16.86 -19.49 -38.75
C PRO A 566 15.55 -19.08 -38.06
N ASP A 567 15.46 -19.26 -36.73
CA ASP A 567 14.30 -19.01 -35.89
C ASP A 567 14.59 -18.02 -34.72
N GLU A 568 15.76 -17.40 -34.65
CA GLU A 568 16.10 -16.46 -33.58
C GLU A 568 16.12 -15.02 -34.09
N GLU A 569 15.00 -14.30 -33.91
CA GLU A 569 14.93 -12.84 -34.05
C GLU A 569 14.84 -12.21 -32.66
N ILE A 570 15.63 -11.16 -32.40
CA ILE A 570 15.34 -10.24 -31.28
C ILE A 570 14.05 -9.52 -31.65
N ASP A 571 12.95 -9.90 -31.02
CA ASP A 571 11.61 -9.42 -31.35
C ASP A 571 11.38 -7.97 -30.85
N PRO A 572 11.30 -6.97 -31.74
CA PRO A 572 10.96 -5.61 -31.36
C PRO A 572 9.48 -5.45 -30.96
N GLU A 573 8.61 -6.46 -31.14
CA GLU A 573 7.21 -6.46 -30.69
C GLU A 573 7.03 -6.75 -29.20
N ALA A 574 8.09 -7.15 -28.48
CA ALA A 574 8.06 -7.38 -27.03
C ALA A 574 7.58 -6.15 -26.22
N VAL A 575 7.55 -4.96 -26.83
CA VAL A 575 7.16 -3.70 -26.19
C VAL A 575 6.28 -2.80 -27.06
N ILE A 576 5.37 -3.33 -27.87
CA ILE A 576 4.44 -2.48 -28.63
C ILE A 576 3.09 -2.36 -27.88
N PRO A 577 2.64 -1.14 -27.50
CA PRO A 577 1.27 -0.95 -27.04
C PRO A 577 0.31 -1.24 -28.20
N LEU A 578 -0.71 -2.07 -27.95
CA LEU A 578 -1.76 -2.42 -28.90
C LEU A 578 -2.31 -1.15 -29.61
N PRO A 579 -2.51 -1.17 -30.94
CA PRO A 579 -3.09 -0.04 -31.65
C PRO A 579 -4.47 0.28 -31.07
N GLY A 580 -4.62 1.50 -30.55
CA GLY A 580 -5.93 2.01 -30.14
C GLY A 580 -6.80 2.27 -31.36
N ASP A 581 -8.02 1.71 -31.35
CA ASP A 581 -9.05 2.04 -32.34
C ASP A 581 -9.36 3.55 -32.30
N VAL A 582 -9.46 4.11 -33.51
CA VAL A 582 -9.69 5.52 -33.87
C VAL A 582 -10.94 6.13 -33.25
#